data_AF-A0A950Q936-F1
#
_entry.id   AF-A0A950Q936-F1
#
_cell.length_a   1.000
_cell.length_b   1.000
_cell.length_c   1.000
_cell.angle_alpha   90.00
_cell.angle_beta   90.00
_cell.angle_gamma   90.00
#
_symmetry.space_group_name_H-M   'P 1'
#
loop_
_entity.id
_entity.type
_entity.pdbx_description
1 polymer ?
#
loop_
_entity_poly.entity_id
_entity_poly.type
_entity_poly.pdbx_seq_one_letter_code
_entity_poly.pdbx_strand_id
1 'polypeptide(L)'
;MAGAFGKRGTQTARAFAPPPARAAVASAFAPAASPSMEAATPAIVLPTLRVPVVTIGLLAILTVIYLMEVQHAPGHGSLSGRTLAAFGAIQGNLIFQQGEWWRLFTAPMLHASWGHLIGNAVVLGIVGFMLEPLIGPRWFAGLYAIGGLGGALVSIILNDQTIPAVGASGAIMGVLGAAFVCGASAKAGPKGRKMQTWALRLILPALIPMAADSHTDFAGHLGGVVAGLATGVFMLAAWTRGDDRPAFANASAGIGIVSVLFGILAFALFSGQPGNAAVVANATSGLIPEAEMPDELDIGSDAARAMLEKYPHDPRAHLLRGFAFLKHDRDLADAEEQLREALGTKDLLNANLSDDFEKQVKLLLALTLAYENRPTEARAMGEPLCGYASESHSSLYETMQEKGICG
;
A
#
# COMPACT_ATOMS: atom_id res chain seq x y z
N MET A 1 -42.07 -90.41 -44.71
CA MET A 1 -41.90 -89.27 -43.78
C MET A 1 -41.14 -88.17 -44.53
N ALA A 2 -41.72 -86.94 -44.55
CA ALA A 2 -41.21 -85.58 -44.86
C ALA A 2 -40.11 -85.36 -45.94
N GLY A 3 -40.05 -84.32 -46.80
CA GLY A 3 -40.78 -83.07 -47.08
C GLY A 3 -40.00 -82.30 -48.19
N ALA A 4 -40.62 -81.90 -49.31
CA ALA A 4 -41.03 -80.53 -49.76
C ALA A 4 -39.94 -79.48 -50.10
N PHE A 5 -39.75 -79.17 -51.41
CA PHE A 5 -40.00 -77.89 -52.15
C PHE A 5 -38.92 -76.77 -52.03
N GLY A 6 -38.52 -75.96 -53.03
CA GLY A 6 -38.99 -75.68 -54.39
C GLY A 6 -38.04 -74.73 -55.19
N LYS A 7 -38.51 -74.26 -56.37
CA LYS A 7 -37.81 -73.89 -57.63
C LYS A 7 -37.21 -72.46 -57.80
N ARG A 8 -36.43 -72.36 -58.89
CA ARG A 8 -35.63 -71.26 -59.52
C ARG A 8 -36.41 -70.03 -60.01
N GLY A 9 -35.68 -68.92 -60.21
CA GLY A 9 -36.05 -67.81 -61.11
C GLY A 9 -34.83 -66.95 -61.53
N THR A 10 -34.72 -66.65 -62.83
CA THR A 10 -33.65 -65.91 -63.53
C THR A 10 -34.09 -64.50 -64.00
N GLN A 11 -33.11 -63.61 -64.17
CA GLN A 11 -33.19 -62.21 -64.67
C GLN A 11 -33.77 -62.04 -66.09
N THR A 12 -34.32 -60.85 -66.37
CA THR A 12 -34.15 -60.06 -67.62
C THR A 12 -34.64 -58.60 -67.44
N ALA A 13 -34.07 -57.68 -68.22
CA ALA A 13 -34.28 -56.23 -68.19
C ALA A 13 -35.23 -55.71 -69.29
N ARG A 14 -35.93 -54.57 -69.08
CA ARG A 14 -35.95 -53.35 -69.94
C ARG A 14 -37.14 -52.39 -69.72
N ALA A 15 -36.84 -51.12 -70.00
CA ALA A 15 -37.62 -50.07 -70.68
C ALA A 15 -38.41 -49.01 -69.87
N PHE A 16 -38.12 -47.76 -70.26
CA PHE A 16 -38.64 -46.45 -69.85
C PHE A 16 -40.13 -46.25 -70.13
N ALA A 17 -40.81 -45.52 -69.26
CA ALA A 17 -42.13 -44.92 -69.49
C ALA A 17 -42.06 -43.38 -69.31
N PRO A 18 -42.82 -42.58 -70.10
CA PRO A 18 -42.79 -41.11 -70.06
C PRO A 18 -43.62 -40.54 -68.88
N PRO A 19 -43.38 -39.28 -68.48
CA PRO A 19 -44.02 -38.69 -67.30
C PRO A 19 -45.49 -38.33 -67.57
N PRO A 20 -46.37 -38.38 -66.53
CA PRO A 20 -47.76 -38.01 -66.67
C PRO A 20 -47.97 -36.49 -66.81
N ALA A 21 -49.07 -36.15 -67.50
CA ALA A 21 -49.48 -34.82 -67.89
C ALA A 21 -49.76 -33.87 -66.72
N ARG A 22 -49.44 -32.57 -66.94
CA ARG A 22 -49.79 -31.45 -66.07
C ARG A 22 -51.32 -31.34 -65.92
N ALA A 23 -51.85 -31.62 -64.73
CA ALA A 23 -53.16 -31.17 -64.32
C ALA A 23 -53.05 -29.73 -63.79
N ALA A 24 -53.81 -28.82 -64.40
CA ALA A 24 -53.94 -27.44 -63.96
C ALA A 24 -54.69 -27.40 -62.62
N VAL A 25 -54.01 -26.95 -61.57
CA VAL A 25 -54.66 -26.59 -60.29
C VAL A 25 -54.96 -25.11 -60.35
N ALA A 26 -56.25 -24.79 -60.33
CA ALA A 26 -56.77 -23.44 -60.29
C ALA A 26 -56.19 -22.67 -59.09
N SER A 27 -55.60 -21.51 -59.39
CA SER A 27 -55.13 -20.53 -58.42
C SER A 27 -56.32 -19.94 -57.66
N ALA A 28 -56.58 -20.45 -56.46
CA ALA A 28 -57.36 -19.72 -55.46
C ALA A 28 -56.46 -18.65 -54.83
N PHE A 29 -56.53 -17.41 -55.35
CA PHE A 29 -55.98 -16.23 -54.68
C PHE A 29 -56.86 -15.95 -53.45
N ALA A 30 -56.55 -16.58 -52.33
CA ALA A 30 -56.86 -16.01 -51.03
C ALA A 30 -55.84 -14.89 -50.77
N PRO A 31 -56.23 -13.67 -50.38
CA PRO A 31 -55.26 -12.69 -49.95
C PRO A 31 -54.58 -13.25 -48.69
N ALA A 32 -53.28 -13.53 -48.78
CA ALA A 32 -52.48 -13.80 -47.61
C ALA A 32 -52.60 -12.58 -46.69
N ALA A 33 -53.15 -12.78 -45.49
CA ALA A 33 -53.00 -11.81 -44.43
C ALA A 33 -51.49 -11.63 -44.24
N SER A 34 -50.98 -10.43 -44.55
CA SER A 34 -49.62 -10.06 -44.25
C SER A 34 -49.38 -10.34 -42.77
N PRO A 35 -48.30 -11.04 -42.38
CA PRO A 35 -47.92 -11.07 -40.99
C PRO A 35 -47.72 -9.60 -40.60
N SER A 36 -48.50 -9.12 -39.64
CA SER A 36 -48.21 -7.87 -38.97
C SER A 36 -46.80 -8.02 -38.42
N MET A 37 -45.82 -7.45 -39.12
CA MET A 37 -44.54 -7.09 -38.54
C MET A 37 -44.85 -6.02 -37.50
N GLU A 38 -45.33 -6.47 -36.35
CA GLU A 38 -45.15 -5.73 -35.12
C GLU A 38 -43.63 -5.71 -34.94
N ALA A 39 -43.03 -4.63 -35.43
CA ALA A 39 -41.61 -4.37 -35.28
C ALA A 39 -41.36 -4.36 -33.78
N ALA A 40 -40.89 -5.49 -33.24
CA ALA A 40 -40.38 -5.58 -31.89
C ALA A 40 -39.31 -4.52 -31.80
N THR A 41 -39.67 -3.40 -31.19
CA THR A 41 -38.75 -2.29 -30.96
C THR A 41 -37.64 -2.91 -30.13
N PRO A 42 -36.38 -2.93 -30.59
CA PRO A 42 -35.31 -3.48 -29.77
C PRO A 42 -35.33 -2.65 -28.49
N ALA A 43 -35.73 -3.28 -27.38
CA ALA A 43 -35.69 -2.62 -26.09
C ALA A 43 -34.25 -2.15 -25.94
N ILE A 44 -34.05 -0.83 -25.95
CA ILE A 44 -32.76 -0.24 -25.64
C ILE A 44 -32.54 -0.56 -24.17
N VAL A 45 -31.89 -1.69 -23.90
CA VAL A 45 -31.39 -2.02 -22.58
C VAL A 45 -30.26 -1.04 -22.34
N LEU A 46 -30.60 0.12 -21.78
CA LEU A 46 -29.61 1.07 -21.29
C LEU A 46 -28.69 0.28 -20.34
N PRO A 47 -27.37 0.32 -20.52
CA PRO A 47 -26.46 -0.32 -19.60
C PRO A 47 -26.75 0.25 -18.21
N THR A 48 -27.19 -0.59 -17.27
CA THR A 48 -27.33 -0.17 -15.88
C THR A 48 -25.93 0.14 -15.37
N LEU A 49 -25.61 1.43 -15.27
CA LEU A 49 -24.35 1.87 -14.69
C LEU A 49 -24.36 1.45 -13.22
N ARG A 50 -23.69 0.35 -12.90
CA ARG A 50 -23.56 -0.11 -11.51
C ARG A 50 -22.53 0.79 -10.84
N VAL A 51 -23.02 1.81 -10.13
CA VAL A 51 -22.18 2.75 -9.37
C VAL A 51 -21.42 1.99 -8.28
N PRO A 52 -20.09 2.11 -8.18
CA PRO A 52 -19.28 1.43 -7.18
C PRO A 52 -19.39 2.16 -5.82
N VAL A 53 -20.49 1.92 -5.12
CA VAL A 53 -20.86 2.63 -3.88
C VAL A 53 -19.86 2.41 -2.75
N VAL A 54 -19.27 1.22 -2.63
CA VAL A 54 -18.29 0.93 -1.57
C VAL A 54 -16.97 1.62 -1.88
N THR A 55 -16.53 1.62 -3.14
CA THR A 55 -15.33 2.35 -3.57
C THR A 55 -15.45 3.84 -3.24
N ILE A 56 -16.58 4.46 -3.59
CA ILE A 56 -16.84 5.88 -3.28
C ILE A 56 -16.87 6.11 -1.77
N GLY A 57 -17.54 5.23 -1.02
CA GLY A 57 -17.59 5.30 0.44
C GLY A 57 -16.20 5.20 1.09
N LEU A 58 -15.37 4.26 0.65
CA LEU A 58 -14.00 4.12 1.14
C LEU A 58 -13.15 5.35 0.81
N LEU A 59 -13.23 5.89 -0.42
CA LEU A 59 -12.52 7.12 -0.79
C LEU A 59 -12.92 8.30 0.13
N ALA A 60 -14.21 8.44 0.40
CA ALA A 60 -14.71 9.47 1.31
C ALA A 60 -14.19 9.26 2.74
N ILE A 61 -14.25 8.02 3.25
CA ILE A 61 -13.77 7.68 4.59
C ILE A 61 -12.26 7.96 4.72
N LEU A 62 -11.44 7.50 3.78
CA LEU A 62 -9.99 7.75 3.80
C LEU A 62 -9.67 9.24 3.78
N THR A 63 -10.41 10.02 2.98
CA THR A 63 -10.26 11.48 2.93
C THR A 63 -10.63 12.12 4.26
N VAL A 64 -11.75 11.72 4.88
CA VAL A 64 -12.19 12.26 6.17
C VAL A 64 -11.19 11.91 7.29
N ILE A 65 -10.72 10.66 7.35
CA ILE A 65 -9.70 10.25 8.33
C ILE A 65 -8.44 11.07 8.13
N TYR A 66 -7.97 11.25 6.90
CA TYR A 66 -6.78 12.06 6.64
C TYR A 66 -6.93 13.53 7.03
N LEU A 67 -8.10 14.14 6.78
CA LEU A 67 -8.38 15.49 7.26
C LEU A 67 -8.34 15.56 8.80
N MET A 68 -8.83 14.53 9.49
CA MET A 68 -8.72 14.41 10.94
C MET A 68 -7.28 14.18 11.41
N GLU A 69 -6.46 13.42 10.66
CA GLU A 69 -5.02 13.25 10.96
C GLU A 69 -4.33 14.63 10.96
N VAL A 70 -4.53 15.42 9.90
CA VAL A 70 -3.94 16.77 9.78
C VAL A 70 -4.48 17.73 10.84
N GLN A 71 -5.78 17.67 11.15
CA GLN A 71 -6.40 18.54 12.17
C GLN A 71 -5.90 18.25 13.59
N HIS A 72 -5.68 16.97 13.93
CA HIS A 72 -5.21 16.57 15.26
C HIS A 72 -3.68 16.54 15.38
N ALA A 73 -2.96 16.63 14.26
CA ALA A 73 -1.51 16.64 14.25
C ALA A 73 -0.93 17.91 14.89
N PRO A 74 0.18 17.80 15.63
CA PRO A 74 0.89 18.95 16.17
C PRO A 74 1.57 19.74 15.04
N GLY A 75 1.88 21.02 15.29
CA GLY A 75 2.74 21.82 14.41
C GLY A 75 2.25 21.95 12.96
N HIS A 76 1.20 22.73 12.74
CA HIS A 76 0.65 23.03 11.40
C HIS A 76 0.29 21.82 10.52
N GLY A 77 0.05 20.64 11.11
CA GLY A 77 -0.39 19.45 10.37
C GLY A 77 0.72 18.46 9.97
N SER A 78 1.87 18.48 10.66
CA SER A 78 2.97 17.57 10.38
C SER A 78 2.70 16.13 10.86
N LEU A 79 2.69 15.18 9.91
CA LEU A 79 2.43 13.75 10.15
C LEU A 79 3.74 12.95 10.26
N SER A 80 4.50 13.25 11.31
CA SER A 80 5.69 12.48 11.69
C SER A 80 5.37 11.01 11.96
N GLY A 81 6.39 10.13 11.92
CA GLY A 81 6.22 8.72 12.29
C GLY A 81 5.62 8.54 13.70
N ARG A 82 5.96 9.42 14.64
CA ARG A 82 5.43 9.41 16.01
C ARG A 82 3.97 9.86 16.08
N THR A 83 3.62 10.90 15.31
CA THR A 83 2.22 11.35 15.16
C THR A 83 1.37 10.20 14.63
N LEU A 84 1.85 9.52 13.58
CA LEU A 84 1.18 8.36 12.99
C LEU A 84 1.09 7.19 13.98
N ALA A 85 2.14 6.92 14.75
CA ALA A 85 2.10 5.94 15.82
C ALA A 85 1.03 6.27 16.89
N ALA A 86 0.88 7.54 17.28
CA ALA A 86 -0.18 7.96 18.19
C ALA A 86 -1.59 7.79 17.59
N PHE A 87 -1.73 7.93 16.28
CA PHE A 87 -3.01 7.73 15.56
C PHE A 87 -3.35 6.27 15.27
N GLY A 88 -2.42 5.35 15.48
CA GLY A 88 -2.69 3.92 15.31
C GLY A 88 -1.93 3.25 14.18
N ALA A 89 -0.81 3.82 13.72
CA ALA A 89 0.07 3.16 12.78
C ALA A 89 0.51 1.78 13.29
N ILE A 90 0.84 0.89 12.35
CA ILE A 90 1.45 -0.39 12.67
C ILE A 90 2.82 -0.13 13.30
N GLN A 91 3.00 -0.57 14.54
CA GLN A 91 4.29 -0.57 15.22
C GLN A 91 4.36 -1.83 16.10
N GLY A 92 5.33 -2.70 15.81
CA GLY A 92 5.39 -4.05 16.39
C GLY A 92 5.52 -4.02 17.91
N ASN A 93 6.33 -3.11 18.46
CA ASN A 93 6.50 -2.96 19.90
C ASN A 93 5.17 -2.61 20.61
N LEU A 94 4.39 -1.67 20.07
CA LEU A 94 3.09 -1.27 20.63
C LEU A 94 2.07 -2.41 20.53
N ILE A 95 2.07 -3.16 19.43
CA ILE A 95 1.16 -4.29 19.24
C ILE A 95 1.50 -5.44 20.19
N PHE A 96 2.76 -5.89 20.21
CA PHE A 96 3.14 -7.09 20.97
C PHE A 96 3.31 -6.81 22.48
N GLN A 97 3.85 -5.66 22.86
CA GLN A 97 4.15 -5.36 24.27
C GLN A 97 2.98 -4.67 24.98
N GLN A 98 2.26 -3.80 24.28
CA GLN A 98 1.14 -3.04 24.86
C GLN A 98 -0.24 -3.62 24.48
N GLY A 99 -0.27 -4.64 23.62
CA GLY A 99 -1.50 -5.33 23.24
C GLY A 99 -2.39 -4.51 22.31
N GLU A 100 -1.84 -3.53 21.59
CA GLU A 100 -2.59 -2.57 20.77
C GLU A 100 -2.98 -3.14 19.39
N TRP A 101 -3.58 -4.34 19.37
CA TRP A 101 -3.99 -5.06 18.16
C TRP A 101 -5.02 -4.31 17.31
N TRP A 102 -5.68 -3.29 17.87
CA TRP A 102 -6.59 -2.41 17.13
C TRP A 102 -5.90 -1.66 15.99
N ARG A 103 -4.57 -1.46 16.08
CA ARG A 103 -3.73 -0.85 15.04
C ARG A 103 -3.84 -1.56 13.69
N LEU A 104 -4.06 -2.89 13.69
CA LEU A 104 -4.25 -3.67 12.46
C LEU A 104 -5.45 -3.20 11.62
N PHE A 105 -6.43 -2.58 12.25
CA PHE A 105 -7.66 -2.10 11.62
C PHE A 105 -7.61 -0.61 11.32
N THR A 106 -6.92 0.17 12.15
CA THR A 106 -6.79 1.62 11.99
C THR A 106 -5.73 2.00 10.96
N ALA A 107 -4.54 1.40 11.01
CA ALA A 107 -3.42 1.77 10.14
C ALA A 107 -3.72 1.71 8.62
N PRO A 108 -4.53 0.77 8.10
CA PRO A 108 -4.93 0.77 6.68
C PRO A 108 -5.73 2.01 6.24
N MET A 109 -6.21 2.83 7.18
CA MET A 109 -7.00 4.03 6.92
C MET A 109 -6.17 5.32 7.02
N LEU A 110 -5.00 5.26 7.67
CA LEU A 110 -4.10 6.37 7.91
C LEU A 110 -3.19 6.65 6.71
N HIS A 111 -2.74 7.90 6.55
CA HIS A 111 -1.80 8.27 5.48
C HIS A 111 -0.77 9.28 5.97
N ALA A 112 0.49 9.11 5.54
CA ALA A 112 1.60 9.96 5.97
C ALA A 112 1.66 11.33 5.24
N SER A 113 1.00 11.49 4.09
CA SER A 113 1.05 12.72 3.30
C SER A 113 -0.10 12.81 2.28
N TRP A 114 -0.33 14.01 1.74
CA TRP A 114 -1.30 14.23 0.65
C TRP A 114 -0.97 13.39 -0.57
N GLY A 115 0.31 13.31 -0.96
CA GLY A 115 0.75 12.48 -2.08
C GLY A 115 0.46 11.00 -1.86
N HIS A 116 0.66 10.51 -0.64
CA HIS A 116 0.33 9.13 -0.27
C HIS A 116 -1.19 8.86 -0.35
N LEU A 117 -2.02 9.73 0.21
CA LEU A 117 -3.49 9.61 0.10
C LEU A 117 -3.96 9.65 -1.36
N ILE A 118 -3.50 10.63 -2.14
CA ILE A 118 -3.90 10.79 -3.54
C ILE A 118 -3.48 9.57 -4.36
N GLY A 119 -2.26 9.07 -4.18
CA GLY A 119 -1.78 7.87 -4.85
C GLY A 119 -2.69 6.66 -4.58
N ASN A 120 -2.99 6.39 -3.31
CA ASN A 120 -3.90 5.31 -2.93
C ASN A 120 -5.33 5.54 -3.44
N ALA A 121 -5.84 6.77 -3.38
CA ALA A 121 -7.18 7.11 -3.85
C ALA A 121 -7.33 6.88 -5.36
N VAL A 122 -6.32 7.24 -6.16
CA VAL A 122 -6.31 7.00 -7.60
C VAL A 122 -6.33 5.50 -7.91
N VAL A 123 -5.45 4.72 -7.28
CA VAL A 123 -5.38 3.28 -7.53
C VAL A 123 -6.65 2.57 -7.04
N LEU A 124 -7.15 2.93 -5.84
CA LEU A 124 -8.42 2.42 -5.30
C LEU A 124 -9.60 2.74 -6.21
N GLY A 125 -9.66 3.96 -6.75
CA GLY A 125 -10.66 4.35 -7.74
C GLY A 125 -10.58 3.48 -9.00
N ILE A 126 -9.40 3.34 -9.59
CA ILE A 126 -9.23 2.53 -10.81
C ILE A 126 -9.66 1.09 -10.57
N VAL A 127 -9.15 0.43 -9.53
CA VAL A 127 -9.44 -0.98 -9.26
C VAL A 127 -10.88 -1.19 -8.78
N GLY A 128 -11.42 -0.27 -7.97
CA GLY A 128 -12.76 -0.36 -7.43
C GLY A 128 -13.85 -0.21 -8.50
N PHE A 129 -13.70 0.76 -9.39
CA PHE A 129 -14.62 0.94 -10.53
C PHE A 129 -14.59 -0.24 -11.51
N MET A 130 -13.48 -1.00 -11.55
CA MET A 130 -13.38 -2.21 -12.37
C MET A 130 -13.94 -3.45 -11.67
N LEU A 131 -13.58 -3.67 -10.40
CA LEU A 131 -13.86 -4.93 -9.71
C LEU A 131 -15.21 -4.94 -8.98
N GLU A 132 -15.61 -3.85 -8.33
CA GLU A 132 -16.86 -3.80 -7.54
C GLU A 132 -18.11 -4.14 -8.37
N PRO A 133 -18.28 -3.66 -9.63
CA PRO A 133 -19.41 -4.05 -10.46
C PRO A 133 -19.46 -5.54 -10.81
N LEU A 134 -18.29 -6.20 -10.82
CA LEU A 134 -18.13 -7.62 -11.17
C LEU A 134 -18.48 -8.53 -9.99
N ILE A 135 -17.90 -8.30 -8.81
CA ILE A 135 -18.07 -9.16 -7.63
C ILE A 135 -19.19 -8.70 -6.70
N GLY A 136 -19.61 -7.45 -6.85
CA GLY A 136 -20.60 -6.77 -6.00
C GLY A 136 -19.99 -6.05 -4.79
N PRO A 137 -20.70 -5.04 -4.26
CA PRO A 137 -20.23 -4.19 -3.16
C PRO A 137 -19.86 -4.97 -1.90
N ARG A 138 -20.64 -6.02 -1.60
CA ARG A 138 -20.47 -6.83 -0.39
C ARG A 138 -19.12 -7.56 -0.36
N TRP A 139 -18.73 -8.16 -1.48
CA TRP A 139 -17.43 -8.83 -1.61
C TRP A 139 -16.28 -7.84 -1.70
N PHE A 140 -16.51 -6.69 -2.36
CA PHE A 140 -15.51 -5.63 -2.43
C PHE A 140 -15.14 -5.10 -1.03
N ALA A 141 -16.14 -4.86 -0.17
CA ALA A 141 -15.91 -4.44 1.22
C ALA A 141 -15.07 -5.45 2.01
N GLY A 142 -15.40 -6.74 1.93
CA GLY A 142 -14.65 -7.78 2.63
C GLY A 142 -13.23 -7.97 2.07
N LEU A 143 -13.05 -7.89 0.75
CA LEU A 143 -11.73 -7.97 0.13
C LEU A 143 -10.79 -6.84 0.56
N TYR A 144 -11.31 -5.62 0.61
CA TYR A 144 -10.55 -4.48 1.10
C TYR A 144 -10.09 -4.72 2.56
N ALA A 145 -11.00 -5.15 3.42
CA ALA A 145 -10.68 -5.45 4.82
C ALA A 145 -9.68 -6.62 4.99
N ILE A 146 -9.88 -7.73 4.27
CA ILE A 146 -9.00 -8.90 4.33
C ILE A 146 -7.60 -8.56 3.79
N GLY A 147 -7.52 -7.79 2.70
CA GLY A 147 -6.26 -7.30 2.16
C GLY A 147 -5.52 -6.39 3.15
N GLY A 148 -6.24 -5.46 3.78
CA GLY A 148 -5.67 -4.55 4.79
C GLY A 148 -5.11 -5.31 5.99
N LEU A 149 -5.87 -6.27 6.52
CA LEU A 149 -5.42 -7.13 7.61
C LEU A 149 -4.26 -8.03 7.21
N GLY A 150 -4.30 -8.64 6.03
CA GLY A 150 -3.21 -9.44 5.50
C GLY A 150 -1.92 -8.65 5.36
N GLY A 151 -2.01 -7.42 4.85
CA GLY A 151 -0.89 -6.49 4.78
C GLY A 151 -0.35 -6.14 6.17
N ALA A 152 -1.22 -5.71 7.08
CA ALA A 152 -0.83 -5.36 8.44
C ALA A 152 -0.16 -6.52 9.20
N LEU A 153 -0.67 -7.74 9.04
CA LEU A 153 -0.10 -8.94 9.66
C LEU A 153 1.28 -9.29 9.13
N VAL A 154 1.52 -9.17 7.82
CA VAL A 154 2.85 -9.44 7.26
C VAL A 154 3.81 -8.30 7.59
N SER A 155 3.33 -7.05 7.62
CA SER A 155 4.08 -5.87 8.04
C SER A 155 4.65 -6.04 9.46
N ILE A 156 3.85 -6.46 10.45
CA ILE A 156 4.34 -6.67 11.83
C ILE A 156 5.34 -7.83 11.97
N ILE A 157 5.37 -8.76 11.02
CA ILE A 157 6.27 -9.94 11.06
C ILE A 157 7.61 -9.62 10.42
N LEU A 158 7.61 -8.87 9.32
CA LEU A 158 8.80 -8.70 8.47
C LEU A 158 9.47 -7.34 8.61
N ASN A 159 8.74 -6.29 8.98
CA ASN A 159 9.32 -4.97 9.15
C ASN A 159 9.96 -4.80 10.52
N ASP A 160 10.86 -3.82 10.63
CA ASP A 160 11.38 -3.38 11.92
C ASP A 160 10.23 -2.94 12.82
N GLN A 161 10.22 -3.45 14.06
CA GLN A 161 9.12 -3.24 15.01
C GLN A 161 9.01 -1.81 15.51
N THR A 162 10.00 -0.95 15.23
CA THR A 162 10.04 0.45 15.64
C THR A 162 9.60 1.40 14.52
N ILE A 163 9.54 0.94 13.26
CA ILE A 163 9.17 1.79 12.12
C ILE A 163 7.65 1.79 11.95
N PRO A 164 6.97 2.95 12.02
CA PRO A 164 5.53 3.03 11.85
C PRO A 164 5.14 2.81 10.38
N ALA A 165 4.16 1.95 10.13
CA ALA A 165 3.58 1.74 8.80
C ALA A 165 2.08 2.10 8.76
N VAL A 166 1.69 2.79 7.69
CA VAL A 166 0.31 3.25 7.42
C VAL A 166 -0.01 3.12 5.94
N GLY A 167 -1.31 3.16 5.61
CA GLY A 167 -1.76 3.31 4.23
C GLY A 167 -2.73 2.23 3.78
N ALA A 168 -3.63 2.63 2.88
CA ALA A 168 -4.60 1.74 2.24
C ALA A 168 -3.97 0.75 1.24
N SER A 169 -2.67 0.87 0.95
CA SER A 169 -2.02 0.14 -0.13
C SER A 169 -2.06 -1.38 0.06
N GLY A 170 -1.90 -1.91 1.28
CA GLY A 170 -2.06 -3.34 1.56
C GLY A 170 -3.48 -3.86 1.22
N ALA A 171 -4.51 -3.09 1.55
CA ALA A 171 -5.90 -3.39 1.17
C ALA A 171 -6.09 -3.36 -0.35
N ILE A 172 -5.54 -2.34 -1.02
CA ILE A 172 -5.56 -2.21 -2.48
C ILE A 172 -4.84 -3.40 -3.14
N MET A 173 -3.69 -3.83 -2.62
CA MET A 173 -2.96 -5.00 -3.10
C MET A 173 -3.77 -6.28 -2.93
N GLY A 174 -4.54 -6.43 -1.85
CA GLY A 174 -5.49 -7.53 -1.69
C GLY A 174 -6.61 -7.51 -2.72
N VAL A 175 -7.18 -6.34 -3.00
CA VAL A 175 -8.18 -6.18 -4.06
C VAL A 175 -7.58 -6.52 -5.43
N LEU A 176 -6.35 -6.09 -5.74
CA LEU A 176 -5.66 -6.40 -6.98
C LEU A 176 -5.33 -7.90 -7.10
N GLY A 177 -4.89 -8.55 -6.03
CA GLY A 177 -4.66 -9.99 -5.99
C GLY A 177 -5.94 -10.79 -6.26
N ALA A 178 -7.05 -10.41 -5.63
CA ALA A 178 -8.34 -11.02 -5.90
C ALA A 178 -8.84 -10.73 -7.33
N ALA A 179 -8.61 -9.53 -7.86
CA ALA A 179 -8.93 -9.17 -9.24
C ALA A 179 -8.16 -10.04 -10.24
N PHE A 180 -6.89 -10.33 -9.97
CA PHE A 180 -6.10 -11.23 -10.82
C PHE A 180 -6.71 -12.64 -10.89
N VAL A 181 -7.11 -13.20 -9.75
CA VAL A 181 -7.75 -14.53 -9.74
C VAL A 181 -9.14 -14.50 -10.36
N CYS A 182 -9.98 -13.53 -9.98
CA CYS A 182 -11.35 -13.40 -10.50
C CYS A 182 -11.38 -13.11 -12.01
N GLY A 183 -10.32 -12.54 -12.57
CA GLY A 183 -10.18 -12.32 -14.01
C GLY A 183 -10.09 -13.61 -14.83
N ALA A 184 -9.76 -14.75 -14.21
CA ALA A 184 -9.83 -16.07 -14.84
C ALA A 184 -11.25 -16.67 -14.85
N SER A 185 -12.20 -16.06 -14.13
CA SER A 185 -13.58 -16.54 -14.09
C SER A 185 -14.23 -16.44 -15.47
N ALA A 186 -14.99 -17.48 -15.84
CA ALA A 186 -15.82 -17.45 -17.05
C ALA A 186 -16.77 -16.23 -17.08
N LYS A 187 -17.16 -15.71 -15.91
CA LYS A 187 -18.03 -14.53 -15.76
C LYS A 187 -17.33 -13.22 -16.15
N ALA A 188 -16.02 -13.13 -16.00
CA ALA A 188 -15.24 -11.95 -16.41
C ALA A 188 -15.13 -11.86 -17.95
N GLY A 189 -15.30 -12.98 -18.66
CA GLY A 189 -15.28 -13.05 -20.12
C GLY A 189 -13.99 -12.44 -20.72
N PRO A 190 -14.08 -11.82 -21.92
CA PRO A 190 -12.91 -11.20 -22.56
C PRO A 190 -12.28 -10.03 -21.77
N LYS A 191 -13.05 -9.42 -20.84
CA LYS A 191 -12.55 -8.34 -19.98
C LYS A 191 -11.64 -8.87 -18.87
N GLY A 192 -11.76 -10.14 -18.50
CA GLY A 192 -10.97 -10.79 -17.45
C GLY A 192 -9.47 -10.74 -17.70
N ARG A 193 -9.02 -11.05 -18.92
CA ARG A 193 -7.59 -10.96 -19.29
C ARG A 193 -7.04 -9.54 -19.17
N LYS A 194 -7.82 -8.53 -19.55
CA LYS A 194 -7.42 -7.12 -19.38
C LYS A 194 -7.27 -6.78 -17.90
N MET A 195 -8.21 -7.21 -17.06
CA MET A 195 -8.16 -7.01 -15.60
C MET A 195 -6.93 -7.68 -14.99
N GLN A 196 -6.58 -8.90 -15.40
CA GLN A 196 -5.36 -9.59 -14.98
C GLN A 196 -4.09 -8.82 -15.36
N THR A 197 -4.00 -8.36 -16.61
CA THR A 197 -2.87 -7.55 -17.07
C THR A 197 -2.75 -6.25 -16.28
N TRP A 198 -3.85 -5.55 -16.03
CA TRP A 198 -3.85 -4.34 -15.21
C TRP A 198 -3.46 -4.61 -13.76
N ALA A 199 -3.98 -5.69 -13.16
CA ALA A 199 -3.61 -6.09 -11.81
C ALA A 199 -2.11 -6.35 -11.70
N LEU A 200 -1.53 -7.13 -12.62
CA LEU A 200 -0.08 -7.39 -12.63
C LEU A 200 0.75 -6.12 -12.84
N ARG A 201 0.30 -5.20 -13.70
CA ARG A 201 0.99 -3.91 -13.94
C ARG A 201 1.04 -3.01 -12.71
N LEU A 202 0.10 -3.16 -11.78
CA LEU A 202 0.08 -2.40 -10.52
C LEU A 202 0.75 -3.16 -9.38
N ILE A 203 0.59 -4.48 -9.32
CA ILE A 203 1.22 -5.34 -8.31
C ILE A 203 2.74 -5.36 -8.48
N LEU A 204 3.25 -5.63 -9.69
CA LEU A 204 4.68 -5.87 -9.87
C LEU A 204 5.54 -4.68 -9.45
N PRO A 205 5.28 -3.42 -9.88
CA PRO A 205 6.08 -2.29 -9.44
C PRO A 205 5.95 -2.04 -7.93
N ALA A 206 4.77 -2.24 -7.35
CA ALA A 206 4.55 -2.07 -5.91
C ALA A 206 5.26 -3.14 -5.06
N LEU A 207 5.69 -4.26 -5.67
CA LEU A 207 6.52 -5.29 -5.06
C LEU A 207 8.01 -5.13 -5.39
N ILE A 208 8.40 -4.17 -6.22
CA ILE A 208 9.81 -3.84 -6.38
C ILE A 208 10.17 -2.89 -5.25
N PRO A 209 11.13 -3.23 -4.38
CA PRO A 209 11.69 -2.26 -3.45
C PRO A 209 12.54 -1.28 -4.27
N MET A 210 11.92 -0.26 -4.88
CA MET A 210 12.68 0.76 -5.61
C MET A 210 13.29 1.73 -4.60
N ALA A 211 14.61 1.67 -4.51
CA ALA A 211 15.46 2.59 -3.78
C ALA A 211 15.31 4.02 -4.32
N ALA A 212 14.83 4.93 -3.46
CA ALA A 212 15.23 6.34 -3.41
C ALA A 212 14.74 7.04 -2.14
N ASP A 213 13.63 6.62 -1.51
CA ASP A 213 13.17 7.16 -0.21
C ASP A 213 12.50 6.06 0.64
N SER A 214 12.98 5.83 1.86
CA SER A 214 12.79 4.66 2.74
C SER A 214 11.39 4.48 3.38
N HIS A 215 10.30 4.89 2.71
CA HIS A 215 8.97 5.02 3.34
C HIS A 215 7.84 4.12 2.80
N THR A 216 8.13 3.15 1.91
CA THR A 216 7.09 2.25 1.35
C THR A 216 7.06 0.89 2.06
N ASP A 217 5.91 0.49 2.59
CA ASP A 217 5.73 -0.80 3.27
C ASP A 217 5.60 -1.97 2.28
N PHE A 218 6.74 -2.53 1.88
CA PHE A 218 6.80 -3.70 1.01
C PHE A 218 6.15 -4.95 1.64
N ALA A 219 6.38 -5.19 2.93
CA ALA A 219 5.80 -6.33 3.64
C ALA A 219 4.27 -6.25 3.66
N GLY A 220 3.74 -5.04 3.87
CA GLY A 220 2.31 -4.73 3.76
C GLY A 220 1.75 -5.02 2.37
N HIS A 221 2.46 -4.63 1.31
CA HIS A 221 2.05 -4.96 -0.06
C HIS A 221 2.03 -6.47 -0.30
N LEU A 222 3.09 -7.18 0.10
CA LEU A 222 3.19 -8.63 -0.05
C LEU A 222 2.05 -9.36 0.69
N GLY A 223 1.81 -9.00 1.95
CA GLY A 223 0.72 -9.58 2.74
C GLY A 223 -0.66 -9.32 2.14
N GLY A 224 -0.88 -8.11 1.62
CA GLY A 224 -2.07 -7.75 0.87
C GLY A 224 -2.27 -8.67 -0.33
N VAL A 225 -1.27 -8.79 -1.22
CA VAL A 225 -1.33 -9.65 -2.41
C VAL A 225 -1.64 -11.10 -2.04
N VAL A 226 -0.94 -11.66 -1.05
CA VAL A 226 -1.14 -13.06 -0.62
C VAL A 226 -2.56 -13.28 -0.10
N ALA A 227 -3.07 -12.39 0.76
CA ALA A 227 -4.43 -12.47 1.28
C ALA A 227 -5.48 -12.33 0.16
N GLY A 228 -5.23 -11.43 -0.79
CA GLY A 228 -6.06 -11.22 -1.97
C GLY A 228 -6.13 -12.43 -2.90
N LEU A 229 -4.99 -13.02 -3.23
CA LEU A 229 -4.90 -14.23 -4.05
C LEU A 229 -5.64 -15.40 -3.39
N ALA A 230 -5.40 -15.63 -2.09
CA ALA A 230 -6.07 -16.69 -1.34
C ALA A 230 -7.59 -16.50 -1.32
N THR A 231 -8.05 -15.28 -1.04
CA THR A 231 -9.49 -14.96 -1.04
C THR A 231 -10.09 -15.07 -2.44
N GLY A 232 -9.36 -14.64 -3.48
CA GLY A 232 -9.78 -14.77 -4.87
C GLY A 232 -9.95 -16.23 -5.30
N VAL A 233 -9.05 -17.12 -4.87
CA VAL A 233 -9.17 -18.58 -5.13
C VAL A 233 -10.40 -19.15 -4.43
N PHE A 234 -10.62 -18.78 -3.16
CA PHE A 234 -11.81 -19.17 -2.43
C PHE A 234 -13.09 -18.69 -3.12
N MET A 235 -13.14 -17.41 -3.53
CA MET A 235 -14.27 -16.84 -4.25
C MET A 235 -14.52 -17.59 -5.56
N LEU A 236 -13.48 -17.89 -6.34
CA LEU A 236 -13.61 -18.60 -7.60
C LEU A 236 -14.16 -20.01 -7.41
N ALA A 237 -13.71 -20.72 -6.37
CA ALA A 237 -14.25 -22.03 -5.99
C ALA A 237 -15.72 -21.96 -5.55
N ALA A 238 -16.09 -20.87 -4.84
CA ALA A 238 -17.45 -20.63 -4.37
C ALA A 238 -18.37 -19.96 -5.43
N TRP A 239 -17.86 -19.61 -6.61
CA TRP A 239 -18.62 -18.94 -7.66
C TRP A 239 -19.15 -19.95 -8.67
N THR A 240 -20.37 -20.44 -8.41
CA THR A 240 -20.99 -21.42 -9.30
C THR A 240 -21.38 -20.79 -10.65
N ARG A 241 -21.46 -21.62 -11.72
CA ARG A 241 -21.77 -21.12 -13.07
C ARG A 241 -23.15 -20.49 -13.19
N GLY A 242 -24.10 -20.83 -12.32
CA GLY A 242 -25.47 -20.30 -12.30
C GLY A 242 -25.61 -18.94 -11.61
N ASP A 243 -24.71 -18.60 -10.69
CA ASP A 243 -24.87 -17.41 -9.87
C ASP A 243 -24.31 -16.15 -10.55
N ASP A 244 -24.96 -15.01 -10.31
CA ASP A 244 -24.50 -13.70 -10.76
C ASP A 244 -23.31 -13.19 -9.94
N ARG A 245 -23.15 -13.66 -8.70
CA ARG A 245 -22.11 -13.25 -7.75
C ARG A 245 -21.60 -14.45 -6.94
N PRO A 246 -20.37 -14.38 -6.39
CA PRO A 246 -19.86 -15.44 -5.54
C PRO A 246 -20.71 -15.60 -4.26
N ALA A 247 -20.80 -16.83 -3.74
CA ALA A 247 -21.47 -17.13 -2.47
C ALA A 247 -20.84 -16.36 -1.28
N PHE A 248 -21.44 -16.42 -0.09
CA PHE A 248 -20.94 -15.79 1.15
C PHE A 248 -20.84 -14.25 1.14
N ALA A 249 -21.50 -13.57 0.21
CA ALA A 249 -21.48 -12.11 0.12
C ALA A 249 -21.87 -11.41 1.45
N ASN A 250 -22.85 -11.94 2.20
CA ASN A 250 -23.25 -11.34 3.48
C ASN A 250 -22.16 -11.43 4.55
N ALA A 251 -21.45 -12.56 4.64
CA ALA A 251 -20.34 -12.73 5.57
C ALA A 251 -19.19 -11.78 5.21
N SER A 252 -18.89 -11.68 3.91
CA SER A 252 -17.87 -10.74 3.39
C SER A 252 -18.20 -9.29 3.72
N ALA A 253 -19.47 -8.89 3.55
CA ALA A 253 -19.93 -7.56 3.96
C ALA A 253 -19.80 -7.34 5.47
N GLY A 254 -20.13 -8.35 6.29
CA GLY A 254 -19.96 -8.30 7.74
C GLY A 254 -18.51 -8.05 8.14
N ILE A 255 -17.56 -8.77 7.54
CA ILE A 255 -16.12 -8.56 7.74
C ILE A 255 -15.73 -7.13 7.37
N GLY A 256 -16.12 -6.67 6.18
CA GLY A 256 -15.81 -5.32 5.71
C GLY A 256 -16.35 -4.22 6.64
N ILE A 257 -17.62 -4.32 7.02
CA ILE A 257 -18.27 -3.33 7.90
C ILE A 257 -17.65 -3.33 9.28
N VAL A 258 -17.45 -4.50 9.90
CA VAL A 258 -16.87 -4.61 11.25
C VAL A 258 -15.45 -4.05 11.25
N SER A 259 -14.61 -4.42 10.28
CA SER A 259 -13.24 -3.93 10.21
C SER A 259 -13.18 -2.41 10.06
N VAL A 260 -14.00 -1.82 9.16
CA VAL A 260 -14.02 -0.37 8.95
C VAL A 260 -14.57 0.36 10.18
N LEU A 261 -15.70 -0.08 10.73
CA LEU A 261 -16.28 0.55 11.91
C LEU A 261 -15.36 0.46 13.13
N PHE A 262 -14.70 -0.68 13.32
CA PHE A 262 -13.75 -0.86 14.41
C PHE A 262 -12.50 0.01 14.21
N GLY A 263 -11.96 0.09 12.99
CA GLY A 263 -10.84 0.98 12.65
C GLY A 263 -11.18 2.47 12.90
N ILE A 264 -12.37 2.92 12.48
CA ILE A 264 -12.87 4.29 12.73
C ILE A 264 -13.07 4.53 14.22
N LEU A 265 -13.70 3.60 14.93
CA LEU A 265 -13.95 3.74 16.37
C LEU A 265 -12.64 3.82 17.13
N ALA A 266 -11.67 2.94 16.84
CA ALA A 266 -10.36 2.98 17.45
C ALA A 266 -9.66 4.31 17.12
N PHE A 267 -9.64 4.74 15.86
CA PHE A 267 -9.09 6.05 15.49
C PHE A 267 -9.75 7.18 16.30
N ALA A 268 -11.08 7.24 16.37
CA ALA A 268 -11.79 8.29 17.10
C ALA A 268 -11.50 8.26 18.62
N LEU A 269 -11.39 7.05 19.19
CA LEU A 269 -11.11 6.86 20.62
C LEU A 269 -9.67 7.22 20.99
N PHE A 270 -8.71 7.11 20.07
CA PHE A 270 -7.29 7.32 20.36
C PHE A 270 -6.74 8.63 19.78
N SER A 271 -7.15 9.07 18.58
CA SER A 271 -6.60 10.29 17.95
C SER A 271 -6.93 11.59 18.70
N GLY A 272 -8.06 11.65 19.41
CA GLY A 272 -8.51 12.84 20.15
C GLY A 272 -8.22 12.84 21.65
N GLN A 273 -7.52 11.83 22.20
CA GLN A 273 -7.28 11.73 23.64
C GLN A 273 -6.18 12.71 24.09
N PRO A 274 -6.38 13.45 25.19
CA PRO A 274 -5.35 14.31 25.78
C PRO A 274 -4.05 13.56 26.11
N GLY A 275 -4.15 12.26 26.45
CA GLY A 275 -2.99 11.39 26.68
C GLY A 275 -2.16 11.10 25.44
N ASN A 276 -2.78 11.03 24.25
CA ASN A 276 -2.06 10.86 22.99
C ASN A 276 -1.54 12.18 22.46
N ALA A 277 -2.26 13.28 22.70
CA ALA A 277 -1.69 14.61 22.58
C ALA A 277 -0.48 14.78 23.53
N ALA A 278 -0.44 14.12 24.69
CA ALA A 278 0.73 14.07 25.56
C ALA A 278 1.82 13.10 25.09
N VAL A 279 1.53 12.03 24.35
CA VAL A 279 2.55 11.22 23.65
C VAL A 279 3.18 12.01 22.50
N VAL A 280 2.35 12.72 21.74
CA VAL A 280 2.75 13.61 20.65
C VAL A 280 3.45 14.87 21.17
N ALA A 281 2.99 15.43 22.29
CA ALA A 281 3.61 16.55 22.98
C ALA A 281 4.88 16.11 23.70
N ASN A 282 4.93 14.98 24.43
CA ASN A 282 6.19 14.47 25.01
C ASN A 282 7.21 14.10 23.93
N ALA A 283 6.74 13.63 22.77
CA ALA A 283 7.61 13.36 21.62
C ALA A 283 8.17 14.63 20.97
N THR A 284 7.59 15.81 21.22
CA THR A 284 8.05 17.10 20.68
C THR A 284 8.54 18.07 21.77
N SER A 285 8.25 17.82 23.04
CA SER A 285 8.53 18.70 24.19
C SER A 285 9.97 18.65 24.68
N GLY A 286 10.85 18.03 23.91
CA GLY A 286 12.30 18.06 24.10
C GLY A 286 13.05 18.17 22.77
N LEU A 287 12.35 18.37 21.66
CA LEU A 287 12.94 18.54 20.33
C LEU A 287 12.89 19.99 19.88
N ILE A 288 13.92 20.44 19.18
CA ILE A 288 14.01 21.73 18.51
C ILE A 288 12.85 21.83 17.49
N PRO A 289 11.90 22.77 17.64
CA PRO A 289 10.89 23.01 16.63
C PRO A 289 11.54 23.38 15.29
N GLU A 290 10.94 22.98 14.16
CA GLU A 290 11.50 23.26 12.83
C GLU A 290 11.72 24.77 12.59
N ALA A 291 10.81 25.61 13.10
CA ALA A 291 10.93 27.06 13.02
C ALA A 291 12.08 27.66 13.87
N GLU A 292 12.61 26.89 14.82
CA GLU A 292 13.77 27.29 15.63
C GLU A 292 15.07 26.61 15.18
N MET A 293 15.00 25.70 14.21
CA MET A 293 16.17 24.99 13.71
C MET A 293 17.04 25.95 12.88
N PRO A 294 18.33 26.08 13.20
CA PRO A 294 19.24 26.87 12.37
C PRO A 294 19.37 26.32 10.94
N ASP A 295 19.47 27.23 9.97
CA ASP A 295 19.70 26.90 8.55
C ASP A 295 21.09 26.30 8.29
N GLU A 296 22.05 26.57 9.19
CA GLU A 296 23.43 26.10 9.09
C GLU A 296 23.87 25.38 10.37
N LEU A 297 24.79 24.43 10.21
CA LEU A 297 25.37 23.67 11.33
C LEU A 297 26.30 24.53 12.21
N ASP A 298 26.93 25.56 11.63
CA ASP A 298 27.84 26.44 12.35
C ASP A 298 27.12 27.63 12.99
N ILE A 299 26.68 27.47 14.23
CA ILE A 299 25.99 28.53 14.99
C ILE A 299 26.84 29.16 16.10
N GLY A 300 28.11 28.74 16.22
CA GLY A 300 28.98 29.15 17.33
C GLY A 300 28.68 28.45 18.66
N SER A 301 29.66 28.49 19.57
CA SER A 301 29.64 27.74 20.84
C SER A 301 28.49 28.15 21.77
N ASP A 302 28.27 29.44 21.97
CA ASP A 302 27.24 29.94 22.89
C ASP A 302 25.82 29.58 22.45
N ALA A 303 25.52 29.73 21.16
CA ALA A 303 24.21 29.38 20.62
C ALA A 303 23.97 27.87 20.66
N ALA A 304 24.98 27.05 20.33
CA ALA A 304 24.89 25.60 20.44
C ALA A 304 24.68 25.12 21.87
N ARG A 305 25.34 25.76 22.85
CA ARG A 305 25.11 25.51 24.27
C ARG A 305 23.68 25.87 24.69
N ALA A 306 23.20 27.05 24.30
CA ALA A 306 21.83 27.47 24.61
C ALA A 306 20.77 26.53 24.01
N MET A 307 21.01 26.01 22.80
CA MET A 307 20.13 25.02 22.17
C MET A 307 20.13 23.69 22.94
N LEU A 308 21.30 23.21 23.37
CA LEU A 308 21.40 22.00 24.18
C LEU A 308 20.76 22.16 25.56
N GLU A 309 20.92 23.31 26.21
CA GLU A 309 20.26 23.61 27.48
C GLU A 309 18.72 23.66 27.34
N LYS A 310 18.23 24.20 26.20
CA LYS A 310 16.81 24.29 25.90
C LYS A 310 16.21 22.95 25.46
N TYR A 311 16.98 22.11 24.78
CA TYR A 311 16.55 20.83 24.18
C TYR A 311 17.56 19.70 24.49
N PRO A 312 17.70 19.31 25.78
CA PRO A 312 18.77 18.42 26.25
C PRO A 312 18.64 16.96 25.81
N HIS A 313 17.55 16.62 25.11
CA HIS A 313 17.30 15.27 24.60
C HIS A 313 17.12 15.27 23.07
N ASP A 314 17.36 16.40 22.39
CA ASP A 314 17.31 16.45 20.94
C ASP A 314 18.69 16.06 20.35
N PRO A 315 18.79 14.98 19.57
CA PRO A 315 20.05 14.59 18.93
C PRO A 315 20.61 15.69 18.01
N ARG A 316 19.78 16.57 17.44
CA ARG A 316 20.23 17.74 16.67
C ARG A 316 20.89 18.79 17.55
N ALA A 317 20.42 18.98 18.78
CA ALA A 317 21.08 19.87 19.73
C ALA A 317 22.46 19.34 20.13
N HIS A 318 22.57 18.02 20.33
CA HIS A 318 23.85 17.34 20.54
C HIS A 318 24.77 17.42 19.32
N LEU A 319 24.25 17.29 18.10
CA LEU A 319 25.02 17.50 16.86
C LEU A 319 25.57 18.93 16.77
N LEU A 320 24.72 19.95 16.98
CA LEU A 320 25.14 21.36 16.99
C LEU A 320 26.23 21.61 18.03
N ARG A 321 26.07 21.05 19.25
CA ARG A 321 27.06 21.19 20.32
C ARG A 321 28.36 20.48 20.01
N GLY A 322 28.32 19.24 19.53
CA GLY A 322 29.49 18.47 19.13
C GLY A 322 30.29 19.16 18.02
N PHE A 323 29.60 19.70 17.01
CA PHE A 323 30.24 20.49 15.95
C PHE A 323 30.90 21.77 16.49
N ALA A 324 30.23 22.48 17.41
CA ALA A 324 30.78 23.68 18.01
C ALA A 324 32.03 23.38 18.87
N PHE A 325 32.04 22.28 19.62
CA PHE A 325 33.21 21.83 20.36
C PHE A 325 34.39 21.51 19.43
N LEU A 326 34.14 20.84 18.31
CA LEU A 326 35.17 20.50 17.32
C LEU A 326 35.75 21.74 16.63
N LYS A 327 34.89 22.69 16.24
CA LYS A 327 35.28 23.84 15.40
C LYS A 327 35.78 25.04 16.21
N HIS A 328 35.08 25.41 17.28
CA HIS A 328 35.32 26.64 18.02
C HIS A 328 36.09 26.40 19.31
N ASP A 329 35.65 25.45 20.13
CA ASP A 329 36.22 25.24 21.47
C ASP A 329 37.51 24.40 21.42
N ARG A 330 37.69 23.62 20.34
CA ARG A 330 38.75 22.62 20.16
C ARG A 330 38.81 21.59 21.30
N ASP A 331 37.65 21.27 21.87
CA ASP A 331 37.48 20.25 22.90
C ASP A 331 37.00 18.96 22.26
N LEU A 332 37.94 18.04 22.01
CA LEU A 332 37.66 16.80 21.28
C LEU A 332 36.90 15.78 22.13
N ALA A 333 37.14 15.79 23.45
CA ALA A 333 36.52 14.84 24.37
C ALA A 333 35.03 15.14 24.51
N ASP A 334 34.69 16.40 24.76
CA ASP A 334 33.29 16.82 24.85
C ASP A 334 32.61 16.74 23.47
N ALA A 335 33.33 16.98 22.36
CA ALA A 335 32.80 16.77 21.02
C ALA A 335 32.42 15.29 20.79
N GLU A 336 33.30 14.35 21.17
CA GLU A 336 33.02 12.91 21.06
C GLU A 336 31.79 12.53 21.88
N GLU A 337 31.72 12.99 23.14
CA GLU A 337 30.60 12.71 24.03
C GLU A 337 29.27 13.14 23.42
N GLN A 338 29.18 14.40 22.97
CA GLN A 338 27.94 14.92 22.38
C GLN A 338 27.56 14.21 21.08
N LEU A 339 28.52 13.90 20.20
CA LEU A 339 28.24 13.19 18.95
C LEU A 339 27.81 11.74 19.20
N ARG A 340 28.33 11.09 20.25
CA ARG A 340 27.87 9.76 20.67
C ARG A 340 26.47 9.80 21.26
N GLU A 341 26.14 10.82 22.04
CA GLU A 341 24.78 11.02 22.58
C GLU A 341 23.77 11.27 21.45
N ALA A 342 24.17 12.05 20.43
CA ALA A 342 23.39 12.25 19.22
C ALA A 342 23.08 10.92 18.50
N LEU A 343 24.00 9.94 18.50
CA LEU A 343 23.80 8.59 17.94
C LEU A 343 23.09 7.62 18.90
N GLY A 344 23.22 7.84 20.21
CA GLY A 344 22.67 6.99 21.27
C GLY A 344 21.15 7.05 21.35
N THR A 345 20.56 8.14 20.87
CA THR A 345 19.12 8.40 20.92
C THR A 345 18.36 7.74 19.76
N LYS A 346 18.56 6.42 19.58
CA LYS A 346 18.05 5.61 18.46
C LYS A 346 16.54 5.69 18.27
N ASP A 347 15.78 5.78 19.36
CA ASP A 347 14.31 5.84 19.32
C ASP A 347 13.78 7.15 18.69
N LEU A 348 14.56 8.24 18.76
CA LEU A 348 14.20 9.52 18.15
C LEU A 348 14.68 9.64 16.71
N LEU A 349 15.84 9.04 16.40
CA LEU A 349 16.45 8.99 15.05
C LEU A 349 15.58 8.19 14.07
N ASN A 350 15.16 6.99 14.47
CA ASN A 350 14.48 6.04 13.59
C ASN A 350 13.05 6.46 13.19
N ALA A 351 12.49 7.50 13.82
CA ALA A 351 11.10 7.92 13.59
C ALA A 351 10.97 9.27 12.87
N ASN A 352 12.04 10.07 12.73
CA ASN A 352 11.93 11.42 12.16
C ASN A 352 13.23 12.11 11.71
N LEU A 353 14.41 11.50 11.84
CA LEU A 353 15.67 12.10 11.37
C LEU A 353 16.14 11.33 10.14
N SER A 354 16.51 12.06 9.09
CA SER A 354 16.89 11.48 7.80
C SER A 354 18.11 10.55 7.93
N ASP A 355 18.24 9.56 7.04
CA ASP A 355 19.47 8.76 6.88
C ASP A 355 20.72 9.66 6.70
N ASP A 356 20.49 10.88 6.20
CA ASP A 356 21.47 11.95 6.04
C ASP A 356 22.04 12.44 7.39
N PHE A 357 21.17 12.64 8.39
CA PHE A 357 21.55 13.08 9.73
C PHE A 357 22.50 12.08 10.39
N GLU A 358 22.17 10.79 10.37
CA GLU A 358 23.02 9.76 10.98
C GLU A 358 24.41 9.70 10.31
N LYS A 359 24.44 9.80 8.97
CA LYS A 359 25.70 9.86 8.21
C LYS A 359 26.51 11.09 8.59
N GLN A 360 25.88 12.26 8.73
CA GLN A 360 26.55 13.50 9.11
C GLN A 360 27.15 13.42 10.52
N VAL A 361 26.42 12.90 11.51
CA VAL A 361 26.93 12.72 12.88
C VAL A 361 28.11 11.74 12.90
N LYS A 362 28.00 10.59 12.22
CA LYS A 362 29.10 9.61 12.13
C LYS A 362 30.34 10.16 11.45
N LEU A 363 30.16 11.01 10.44
CA LEU A 363 31.25 11.66 9.74
C LEU A 363 32.02 12.61 10.68
N LEU A 364 31.32 13.45 11.43
CA LEU A 364 31.94 14.34 12.43
C LEU A 364 32.60 13.55 13.57
N LEU A 365 31.99 12.43 13.99
CA LEU A 365 32.56 11.56 15.01
C LEU A 365 33.84 10.90 14.50
N ALA A 366 33.87 10.41 13.25
CA ALA A 366 35.07 9.85 12.64
C ALA A 366 36.20 10.88 12.56
N LEU A 367 35.89 12.14 12.20
CA LEU A 367 36.87 13.23 12.22
C LEU A 367 37.38 13.53 13.62
N THR A 368 36.48 13.59 14.61
CA THR A 368 36.83 13.81 16.03
C THR A 368 37.82 12.75 16.51
N LEU A 369 37.51 11.46 16.26
CA LEU A 369 38.39 10.33 16.58
C LEU A 369 39.75 10.42 15.88
N ALA A 370 39.79 10.91 14.63
CA ALA A 370 41.06 11.12 13.93
C ALA A 370 41.88 12.26 14.54
N TYR A 371 41.25 13.34 15.00
CA TYR A 371 41.92 14.42 15.72
C TYR A 371 42.43 13.98 17.10
N GLU A 372 41.74 13.04 17.75
CA GLU A 372 42.20 12.38 18.99
C GLU A 372 43.32 11.33 18.78
N ASN A 373 43.83 11.19 17.55
CA ASN A 373 44.86 10.22 17.20
C ASN A 373 44.41 8.74 17.40
N ARG A 374 43.13 8.45 17.11
CA ARG A 374 42.54 7.10 17.07
C ARG A 374 42.18 6.67 15.62
N PRO A 375 43.19 6.55 14.73
CA PRO A 375 42.96 6.42 13.28
C PRO A 375 42.24 5.13 12.88
N THR A 376 42.41 4.03 13.62
CA THR A 376 41.76 2.75 13.32
C THR A 376 40.25 2.83 13.55
N GLU A 377 39.82 3.47 14.62
CA GLU A 377 38.40 3.69 14.94
C GLU A 377 37.77 4.72 14.00
N ALA A 378 38.49 5.81 13.74
CA ALA A 378 38.09 6.83 12.78
C ALA A 378 37.84 6.23 11.38
N ARG A 379 38.76 5.37 10.91
CA ARG A 379 38.62 4.71 9.61
C ARG A 379 37.47 3.72 9.58
N ALA A 380 37.32 2.88 10.61
CA ALA A 380 36.22 1.92 10.70
C ALA A 380 34.84 2.59 10.61
N MET A 381 34.71 3.80 11.15
CA MET A 381 33.47 4.57 11.11
C MET A 381 33.31 5.42 9.84
N GLY A 382 34.40 6.04 9.35
CA GLY A 382 34.36 7.03 8.28
C GLY A 382 34.54 6.49 6.86
N GLU A 383 35.24 5.37 6.65
CA GLU A 383 35.50 4.79 5.32
C GLU A 383 34.21 4.47 4.54
N PRO A 384 33.14 3.91 5.16
CA PRO A 384 31.86 3.70 4.49
C PRO A 384 31.15 4.99 4.04
N LEU A 385 31.54 6.15 4.59
CA LEU A 385 30.90 7.45 4.37
C LEU A 385 31.64 8.31 3.33
N CYS A 386 32.77 7.85 2.78
CA CYS A 386 33.58 8.64 1.85
C CYS A 386 32.81 9.06 0.58
N GLY A 387 31.97 8.17 0.02
CA GLY A 387 31.11 8.51 -1.12
C GLY A 387 30.13 9.65 -0.78
N TYR A 388 29.43 9.50 0.35
CA TYR A 388 28.51 10.51 0.87
C TYR A 388 29.20 11.87 1.11
N ALA A 389 30.37 11.85 1.76
CA ALA A 389 31.17 13.04 2.02
C ALA A 389 31.60 13.74 0.72
N SER A 390 32.03 12.98 -0.30
CA SER A 390 32.48 13.53 -1.57
C SER A 390 31.37 14.23 -2.37
N GLU A 391 30.13 13.74 -2.25
CA GLU A 391 28.97 14.27 -2.99
C GLU A 391 28.33 15.45 -2.27
N SER A 392 28.26 15.41 -0.94
CA SER A 392 27.45 16.35 -0.14
C SER A 392 28.26 17.33 0.71
N HIS A 393 29.53 17.02 1.00
CA HIS A 393 30.37 17.79 1.92
C HIS A 393 31.86 17.81 1.50
N SER A 394 32.16 18.41 0.35
CA SER A 394 33.51 18.40 -0.27
C SER A 394 34.65 18.83 0.68
N SER A 395 34.43 19.84 1.52
CA SER A 395 35.42 20.31 2.49
C SER A 395 35.72 19.29 3.60
N LEU A 396 34.70 18.56 4.05
CA LEU A 396 34.89 17.49 5.04
C LEU A 396 35.57 16.28 4.39
N TYR A 397 35.24 15.97 3.13
CA TYR A 397 35.90 14.92 2.37
C TYR A 397 37.41 15.15 2.23
N GLU A 398 37.84 16.36 1.87
CA GLU A 398 39.27 16.73 1.82
C GLU A 398 39.95 16.51 3.17
N THR A 399 39.30 16.92 4.26
CA THR A 399 39.81 16.70 5.63
C THR A 399 39.92 15.21 5.96
N MET A 400 38.96 14.39 5.54
CA MET A 400 39.00 12.95 5.73
C MET A 400 40.14 12.28 4.93
N GLN A 401 40.48 12.79 3.74
CA GLN A 401 41.63 12.33 2.97
C GLN A 401 42.95 12.70 3.66
N GLU A 402 43.09 13.94 4.15
CA GLU A 402 44.27 14.36 4.91
C GLU A 402 44.50 13.52 6.17
N LYS A 403 43.40 13.09 6.82
CA LYS A 403 43.43 12.22 8.01
C LYS A 403 43.56 10.73 7.69
N GLY A 404 43.64 10.33 6.42
CA GLY A 404 43.79 8.94 6.01
C GLY A 404 42.56 8.07 6.28
N ILE A 405 41.38 8.69 6.41
CA ILE A 405 40.09 8.02 6.57
C ILE A 405 39.55 7.61 5.18
N CYS A 406 39.63 8.53 4.22
CA CYS A 406 39.25 8.29 2.82
C CYS A 406 40.49 8.09 1.93
N GLY A 407 40.37 7.20 0.95
CA GLY A 407 41.42 6.81 0.02
C GLY A 407 41.43 7.55 -1.31
#